data_AF-A0AAD8RPS0-F1
#
_entry.id   AF-A0AAD8RPS0-F1
#
_cell.length_a   1.000
_cell.length_b   1.000
_cell.length_c   1.000
_cell.angle_alpha   90.00
_cell.angle_beta   90.00
_cell.angle_gamma   90.00
#
_symmetry.space_group_name_H-M   'P 1'
#
loop_
_entity.id
_entity.type
_entity.pdbx_description
1 polymer ?
#
loop_
_entity_poly.entity_id
_entity_poly.type
_entity_poly.pdbx_seq_one_letter_code
_entity_poly.pdbx_strand_id
1 'polypeptide(L)'
;MCAAMYRKRSSSFFDDPSQPEAAASPPPPSKRARFRGDGSPKPRAAAVNPDLVAALRARFPSVRLEFIEKALEECENNLDSAIKCLLPLRLEPTEFNVDPVYQSPNEMSTEVQVPNEDITECNEVPAPIENVPGADNLAPGITEWVEILMNEMMASASNPDEAKARVSRVLEAFHKSSISGIHTEAVQRFQKEFLSYKEQFEAVIKENTILKKAVAIQHVRQKEHDERNQELQQLKQLALQYREQIRGLEINNYALSMHLRQAQQGSSIPGHFHRDIL
;
A
#
# COMPACT_ATOMS: atom_id res chain seq x y z
N MET A 1 39.86 -42.93 19.17
CA MET A 1 40.44 -41.65 19.62
C MET A 1 39.38 -40.91 20.40
N CYS A 2 39.66 -40.60 21.67
CA CYS A 2 38.81 -39.90 22.62
C CYS A 2 39.08 -38.39 22.61
N ALA A 3 38.05 -37.56 22.76
CA ALA A 3 38.01 -36.26 23.45
C ALA A 3 36.57 -35.71 23.28
N ALA A 4 35.65 -35.65 24.25
CA ALA A 4 35.63 -35.12 25.62
C ALA A 4 35.58 -33.59 25.73
N MET A 5 34.38 -33.09 26.12
CA MET A 5 34.07 -31.90 26.95
C MET A 5 34.29 -30.52 26.29
N TYR A 6 33.35 -29.56 26.35
CA TYR A 6 32.88 -28.95 27.60
C TYR A 6 31.42 -28.46 27.59
N ARG A 7 30.81 -28.77 28.74
CA ARG A 7 29.58 -28.28 29.36
C ARG A 7 29.75 -26.83 29.83
N LYS A 8 28.76 -25.96 29.59
CA LYS A 8 28.59 -24.73 30.38
C LYS A 8 27.11 -24.53 30.74
N ARG A 9 26.81 -24.84 32.00
CA ARG A 9 25.59 -24.47 32.74
C ARG A 9 25.93 -23.23 33.58
N SER A 10 25.05 -22.23 33.57
CA SER A 10 24.86 -21.23 34.63
C SER A 10 23.35 -20.91 34.64
N SER A 11 22.54 -21.36 35.61
CA SER A 11 22.34 -20.79 36.97
C SER A 11 21.39 -19.58 36.91
N SER A 12 20.08 -19.78 37.02
CA SER A 12 19.24 -19.61 38.23
C SER A 12 19.16 -18.18 38.76
N PHE A 13 17.97 -17.58 38.68
CA PHE A 13 17.55 -16.49 39.55
C PHE A 13 16.14 -16.83 40.06
N PHE A 14 16.11 -17.39 41.26
CA PHE A 14 14.92 -17.57 42.09
C PHE A 14 15.18 -16.63 43.27
N ASP A 15 14.33 -15.65 43.46
CA ASP A 15 14.25 -14.91 44.72
C ASP A 15 12.77 -14.68 45.03
N ASP A 16 12.32 -15.41 46.04
CA ASP A 16 11.11 -15.21 46.84
C ASP A 16 11.62 -14.77 48.22
N PRO A 17 10.99 -13.76 48.82
CA PRO A 17 10.59 -13.99 50.20
C PRO A 17 9.17 -13.48 50.50
N SER A 18 8.32 -14.43 50.90
CA SER A 18 7.53 -14.45 52.15
C SER A 18 6.54 -13.28 52.42
N GLN A 19 5.26 -13.67 52.55
CA GLN A 19 4.07 -12.89 52.91
C GLN A 19 4.11 -12.17 54.28
N PRO A 20 3.09 -11.35 54.63
CA PRO A 20 1.93 -11.92 55.33
C PRO A 20 0.53 -11.44 54.85
N GLU A 21 -0.47 -12.21 55.26
CA GLU A 21 -1.92 -12.17 55.02
C GLU A 21 -2.63 -10.84 55.35
N ALA A 22 -3.71 -10.53 54.61
CA ALA A 22 -5.08 -10.44 55.17
C ALA A 22 -6.11 -9.96 54.12
N ALA A 23 -7.34 -10.44 54.28
CA ALA A 23 -8.62 -9.98 53.73
C ALA A 23 -9.06 -10.46 52.33
N ALA A 24 -9.86 -11.52 52.38
CA ALA A 24 -10.73 -12.02 51.34
C ALA A 24 -11.84 -11.01 50.96
N SER A 25 -12.22 -10.99 49.68
CA SER A 25 -13.57 -10.61 49.23
C SER A 25 -13.95 -11.35 47.93
N PRO A 26 -15.21 -11.83 47.80
CA PRO A 26 -15.63 -12.74 46.74
C PRO A 26 -16.07 -12.01 45.44
N PRO A 27 -16.11 -12.69 44.28
CA PRO A 27 -16.64 -12.12 43.05
C PRO A 27 -18.19 -12.21 43.02
N PRO A 28 -18.91 -11.21 42.47
CA PRO A 28 -20.36 -11.30 42.33
C PRO A 28 -20.76 -12.05 41.04
N PRO A 29 -22.00 -12.58 41.00
CA PRO A 29 -22.38 -13.69 40.12
C PRO A 29 -22.88 -13.27 38.74
N SER A 30 -22.70 -14.23 37.83
CA SER A 30 -23.31 -14.38 36.51
C SER A 30 -24.81 -14.06 36.48
N LYS A 31 -25.25 -13.19 35.55
CA LYS A 31 -26.67 -13.03 35.20
C LYS A 31 -26.87 -13.21 33.70
N ARG A 32 -27.55 -14.32 33.38
CA ARG A 32 -28.14 -14.68 32.09
C ARG A 32 -29.48 -13.98 31.93
N ALA A 33 -29.67 -13.19 30.85
CA ALA A 33 -30.95 -12.73 30.30
C ALA A 33 -30.65 -11.73 29.17
N ARG A 34 -31.28 -11.67 27.99
CA ARG A 34 -32.31 -12.41 27.26
C ARG A 34 -32.13 -11.95 25.80
N PHE A 35 -32.35 -12.81 24.82
CA PHE A 35 -32.61 -12.38 23.45
C PHE A 35 -33.88 -11.51 23.41
N ARG A 36 -33.74 -10.26 22.98
CA ARG A 36 -34.79 -9.51 22.26
C ARG A 36 -34.10 -8.76 21.14
N GLY A 37 -34.43 -9.13 19.91
CA GLY A 37 -34.30 -8.22 18.79
C GLY A 37 -35.31 -7.10 18.96
N ASP A 38 -34.84 -5.87 18.79
CA ASP A 38 -35.66 -4.75 18.36
C ASP A 38 -34.78 -3.83 17.51
N GLY A 39 -35.38 -3.28 16.46
CA GLY A 39 -34.72 -2.91 15.21
C GLY A 39 -33.51 -1.97 15.30
N SER A 40 -32.45 -2.32 14.58
CA SER A 40 -31.39 -1.37 14.20
C SER A 40 -32.00 -0.18 13.45
N PRO A 41 -31.60 1.06 13.76
CA PRO A 41 -32.06 2.23 13.02
C PRO A 41 -31.49 2.20 11.60
N LYS A 42 -32.33 2.60 10.63
CA LYS A 42 -31.95 2.87 9.23
C LYS A 42 -30.61 3.64 9.15
N PRO A 43 -29.79 3.41 8.11
CA PRO A 43 -28.58 4.19 7.92
C PRO A 43 -28.98 5.65 7.74
N ARG A 44 -28.50 6.50 8.65
CA ARG A 44 -28.41 7.94 8.45
C ARG A 44 -27.59 8.13 7.17
N ALA A 45 -28.10 8.86 6.19
CA ALA A 45 -27.40 9.16 4.94
C ALA A 45 -25.94 9.48 5.26
N ALA A 46 -25.02 8.71 4.65
CA ALA A 46 -23.59 8.88 4.91
C ALA A 46 -23.23 10.30 4.52
N ALA A 47 -22.88 11.13 5.50
CA ALA A 47 -22.38 12.47 5.21
C ALA A 47 -21.14 12.31 4.32
N VAL A 48 -21.18 12.94 3.16
CA VAL A 48 -20.04 12.95 2.21
C VAL A 48 -18.87 13.63 2.92
N ASN A 49 -17.72 12.97 2.99
CA ASN A 49 -16.55 13.52 3.68
C ASN A 49 -16.00 14.73 2.89
N PRO A 50 -15.98 15.95 3.47
CA PRO A 50 -15.57 17.16 2.75
C PRO A 50 -14.09 17.13 2.32
N ASP A 51 -13.23 16.44 3.09
CA ASP A 51 -11.82 16.28 2.77
C ASP A 51 -11.59 15.43 1.51
N LEU A 52 -12.45 14.42 1.28
CA LEU A 52 -12.41 13.59 0.07
C LEU A 52 -12.92 14.35 -1.14
N VAL A 53 -13.94 15.20 -0.97
CA VAL A 53 -14.42 16.11 -2.01
C VAL A 53 -13.32 17.08 -2.43
N ALA A 54 -12.58 17.67 -1.47
CA ALA A 54 -11.47 18.55 -1.75
C ALA A 54 -10.32 17.83 -2.49
N ALA A 55 -9.99 16.60 -2.07
CA ALA A 55 -8.97 15.79 -2.72
C ALA A 55 -9.35 15.41 -4.17
N LEU A 56 -10.62 15.03 -4.40
CA LEU A 56 -11.11 14.74 -5.76
C LEU A 56 -11.19 16.02 -6.61
N ARG A 57 -11.58 17.15 -6.05
CA ARG A 57 -11.60 18.45 -6.75
C ARG A 57 -10.21 18.89 -7.20
N ALA A 58 -9.19 18.65 -6.38
CA ALA A 58 -7.80 18.90 -6.76
C ALA A 58 -7.33 18.00 -7.93
N ARG A 59 -7.85 16.77 -8.02
CA ARG A 59 -7.52 15.81 -9.10
C ARG A 59 -8.40 15.97 -10.35
N PHE A 60 -9.58 16.54 -10.20
CA PHE A 60 -10.57 16.75 -11.26
C PHE A 60 -11.07 18.21 -11.28
N PRO A 61 -10.23 19.20 -11.65
CA PRO A 61 -10.61 20.61 -11.63
C PRO A 61 -11.77 20.95 -12.58
N SER A 62 -11.97 20.14 -13.62
CA SER A 62 -12.99 20.33 -14.67
C SER A 62 -14.33 19.64 -14.37
N VAL A 63 -14.42 18.79 -13.33
CA VAL A 63 -15.65 18.05 -13.01
C VAL A 63 -16.50 18.88 -12.04
N ARG A 64 -17.80 19.03 -12.35
CA ARG A 64 -18.73 19.76 -11.48
C ARG A 64 -18.84 19.08 -10.11
N LEU A 65 -18.93 19.90 -9.05
CA LEU A 65 -18.95 19.45 -7.66
C LEU A 65 -20.07 18.43 -7.38
N GLU A 66 -21.23 18.61 -8.00
CA GLU A 66 -22.39 17.72 -7.91
C GLU A 66 -22.07 16.28 -8.34
N PHE A 67 -21.22 16.10 -9.35
CA PHE A 67 -20.80 14.76 -9.79
C PHE A 67 -19.80 14.12 -8.84
N ILE A 68 -18.97 14.93 -8.18
CA ILE A 68 -18.00 14.46 -7.19
C ILE A 68 -18.73 13.99 -5.93
N GLU A 69 -19.70 14.76 -5.45
CA GLU A 69 -20.53 14.41 -4.28
C GLU A 69 -21.38 13.16 -4.55
N LYS A 70 -22.01 13.08 -5.72
CA LYS A 70 -22.78 11.90 -6.13
C LYS A 70 -21.90 10.65 -6.29
N ALA A 71 -20.71 10.79 -6.87
CA ALA A 71 -19.78 9.66 -6.99
C ALA A 71 -19.29 9.17 -5.61
N LEU A 72 -19.08 10.07 -4.64
CA LEU A 72 -18.72 9.70 -3.28
C LEU A 72 -19.88 9.06 -2.50
N GLU A 73 -21.12 9.50 -2.75
CA GLU A 73 -22.32 8.90 -2.20
C GLU A 73 -22.53 7.46 -2.73
N GLU A 74 -22.38 7.26 -4.05
CA GLU A 74 -22.49 5.94 -4.69
C GLU A 74 -21.31 5.02 -4.36
N CYS A 75 -20.12 5.57 -4.07
CA CYS A 75 -18.91 4.82 -3.74
C CYS A 75 -18.67 4.67 -2.23
N GLU A 76 -19.66 4.95 -1.37
CA GLU A 76 -19.56 4.86 0.09
C GLU A 76 -18.32 5.57 0.68
N ASN A 77 -18.02 6.79 0.22
CA ASN A 77 -16.83 7.55 0.60
C ASN A 77 -15.47 6.85 0.29
N ASN A 78 -15.43 5.92 -0.65
CA ASN A 78 -14.18 5.32 -1.12
C ASN A 78 -13.55 6.14 -2.25
N LEU A 79 -12.38 6.74 -1.97
CA LEU A 79 -11.66 7.61 -2.91
C LEU A 79 -11.24 6.90 -4.20
N ASP A 80 -10.75 5.65 -4.12
CA ASP A 80 -10.29 4.91 -5.31
C ASP A 80 -11.44 4.48 -6.22
N SER A 81 -12.58 4.10 -5.62
CA SER A 81 -13.80 3.80 -6.36
C SER A 81 -14.38 5.05 -7.02
N ALA A 82 -14.42 6.18 -6.29
CA ALA A 82 -14.89 7.46 -6.82
C ALA A 82 -14.00 7.96 -7.97
N ILE A 83 -12.67 7.81 -7.87
CA ILE A 83 -11.75 8.13 -8.96
C ILE A 83 -12.07 7.30 -10.21
N LYS A 84 -12.34 6.00 -10.07
CA LYS A 84 -12.68 5.13 -11.20
C LYS A 84 -14.00 5.52 -11.87
N CYS A 85 -14.99 6.02 -11.12
CA CYS A 85 -16.25 6.49 -11.67
C CYS A 85 -16.16 7.89 -12.32
N LEU A 86 -15.25 8.74 -11.84
CA LEU A 86 -15.03 10.09 -12.38
C LEU A 86 -14.05 10.12 -13.56
N LEU A 87 -13.19 9.10 -13.69
CA LEU A 87 -12.22 8.98 -14.78
C LEU A 87 -12.87 8.92 -16.19
N PRO A 88 -13.97 8.16 -16.42
CA PRO A 88 -14.70 8.17 -17.69
C PRO A 88 -15.33 9.53 -18.01
N LEU A 89 -15.75 10.31 -17.01
CA LEU A 89 -16.34 11.64 -17.22
C LEU A 89 -15.31 12.69 -17.65
N ARG A 90 -14.01 12.44 -17.42
CA ARG A 90 -12.91 13.21 -17.98
C ARG A 90 -12.64 12.86 -19.45
N LEU A 91 -13.00 11.64 -19.83
CA LEU A 91 -12.87 11.11 -21.18
C LEU A 91 -14.21 11.32 -21.89
N GLU A 92 -14.56 12.56 -22.19
CA GLU A 92 -15.59 12.76 -23.20
C GLU A 92 -15.11 12.04 -24.49
N PRO A 93 -15.94 11.19 -25.12
CA PRO A 93 -15.54 10.48 -26.31
C PRO A 93 -15.29 11.47 -27.43
N THR A 94 -14.05 11.60 -27.87
CA THR A 94 -13.81 12.04 -29.24
C THR A 94 -14.29 10.90 -30.12
N GLU A 95 -15.57 10.97 -30.54
CA GLU A 95 -16.13 10.10 -31.55
C GLU A 95 -15.33 10.28 -32.85
N PHE A 96 -14.32 9.44 -33.05
CA PHE A 96 -13.88 9.07 -34.39
C PHE A 96 -14.67 7.85 -34.80
N ASN A 97 -15.73 8.11 -35.56
CA ASN A 97 -16.37 7.15 -36.45
C ASN A 97 -15.29 6.43 -37.26
N VAL A 98 -15.27 5.10 -37.19
CA VAL A 98 -14.64 4.26 -38.20
C VAL A 98 -15.76 3.48 -38.86
N ASP A 99 -15.84 3.64 -40.18
CA ASP A 99 -16.92 3.29 -41.09
C ASP A 99 -17.54 1.90 -40.92
N PRO A 100 -18.85 1.77 -41.19
CA PRO A 100 -19.38 0.63 -41.92
C PRO A 100 -19.72 1.09 -43.35
N VAL A 101 -18.98 0.52 -44.31
CA VAL A 101 -19.31 0.51 -45.74
C VAL A 101 -20.76 0.03 -45.92
N TYR A 102 -21.65 0.84 -46.50
CA TYR A 102 -22.64 0.49 -47.54
C TYR A 102 -23.46 1.73 -47.97
N GLN A 103 -23.88 1.74 -49.24
CA GLN A 103 -24.16 2.91 -50.08
C GLN A 103 -25.61 3.47 -50.01
N SER A 104 -25.71 4.76 -50.36
CA SER A 104 -26.75 5.42 -51.21
C SER A 104 -28.04 5.95 -50.55
N PRO A 105 -28.78 6.89 -51.19
CA PRO A 105 -28.47 8.31 -51.34
C PRO A 105 -29.68 9.21 -50.93
N ASN A 106 -29.52 10.53 -51.15
CA ASN A 106 -30.53 11.56 -51.45
C ASN A 106 -30.78 12.68 -50.41
N GLU A 107 -30.49 13.91 -50.89
CA GLU A 107 -31.25 15.18 -50.74
C GLU A 107 -31.36 15.80 -49.31
N MET A 108 -31.14 17.09 -49.04
CA MET A 108 -31.14 18.33 -49.82
C MET A 108 -30.47 19.46 -49.00
N SER A 109 -29.96 20.48 -49.71
CA SER A 109 -29.49 21.84 -49.35
C SER A 109 -29.86 22.42 -47.97
N THR A 110 -29.13 23.37 -47.37
CA THR A 110 -28.91 24.75 -47.87
C THR A 110 -27.95 25.50 -46.90
N GLU A 111 -26.95 26.21 -47.46
CA GLU A 111 -26.50 27.60 -47.17
C GLU A 111 -26.99 28.27 -45.83
N VAL A 112 -26.27 29.09 -45.06
CA VAL A 112 -25.25 30.11 -45.37
C VAL A 112 -24.86 30.90 -44.07
N GLN A 113 -23.69 31.56 -44.11
CA GLN A 113 -23.27 32.79 -43.37
C GLN A 113 -22.84 32.80 -41.88
N VAL A 114 -21.53 33.05 -41.73
CA VAL A 114 -20.80 33.96 -40.82
C VAL A 114 -21.50 35.34 -40.76
N PRO A 115 -21.58 36.12 -39.63
CA PRO A 115 -20.43 36.98 -39.26
C PRO A 115 -20.28 37.57 -37.81
N ASN A 116 -19.01 37.93 -37.54
CA ASN A 116 -18.47 39.12 -36.84
C ASN A 116 -18.28 39.22 -35.31
N GLU A 117 -17.01 39.57 -35.02
CA GLU A 117 -16.40 40.44 -34.00
C GLU A 117 -17.32 41.18 -33.02
N ASP A 118 -16.97 41.13 -31.73
CA ASP A 118 -16.97 42.33 -30.88
C ASP A 118 -15.90 42.23 -29.78
N ILE A 119 -15.31 43.39 -29.49
CA ILE A 119 -14.19 43.67 -28.60
C ILE A 119 -14.75 44.02 -27.21
N THR A 120 -14.19 43.49 -26.11
CA THR A 120 -14.27 44.20 -24.83
C THR A 120 -13.00 43.98 -24.00
N GLU A 121 -12.44 45.13 -23.67
CA GLU A 121 -11.24 45.48 -22.92
C GLU A 121 -11.35 45.09 -21.43
N CYS A 122 -10.30 44.49 -20.86
CA CYS A 122 -10.08 44.44 -19.42
C CYS A 122 -8.69 45.01 -19.11
N ASN A 123 -8.69 46.25 -18.60
CA ASN A 123 -7.53 46.89 -18.00
C ASN A 123 -7.23 46.24 -16.65
N GLU A 124 -6.05 45.61 -16.52
CA GLU A 124 -5.49 45.25 -15.21
C GLU A 124 -3.98 45.49 -15.19
N VAL A 125 -3.54 46.19 -14.15
CA VAL A 125 -2.17 46.71 -13.96
C VAL A 125 -1.19 45.56 -13.71
N PRO A 126 -0.01 45.50 -14.36
CA PRO A 126 0.97 44.47 -14.05
C PRO A 126 1.74 44.84 -12.78
N ALA A 127 1.57 44.06 -11.72
CA ALA A 127 2.52 44.03 -10.62
C ALA A 127 3.86 43.42 -11.08
N PRO A 128 5.01 43.84 -10.51
CA PRO A 128 6.33 43.39 -10.96
C PRO A 128 6.51 41.88 -10.74
N ILE A 129 6.79 41.15 -11.82
CA ILE A 129 7.12 39.72 -11.77
C ILE A 129 8.49 39.57 -11.12
N GLU A 130 8.48 38.98 -9.93
CA GLU A 130 9.65 38.52 -9.20
C GLU A 130 10.36 37.40 -9.98
N ASN A 131 11.69 37.48 -10.02
CA ASN A 131 12.56 36.67 -10.87
C ASN A 131 12.34 35.15 -10.73
N VAL A 132 12.01 34.49 -11.84
CA VAL A 132 11.98 33.04 -11.97
C VAL A 132 13.43 32.49 -11.98
N PRO A 133 13.78 31.49 -11.14
CA PRO A 133 15.09 30.87 -11.15
C PRO A 133 15.28 30.05 -12.43
N GLY A 134 16.17 30.51 -13.32
CA GLY A 134 16.47 29.84 -14.60
C GLY A 134 16.88 30.78 -15.75
N ALA A 135 16.82 32.09 -15.55
CA ALA A 135 17.13 33.10 -16.58
C ALA A 135 18.63 33.17 -16.98
N ASP A 136 19.52 32.55 -16.19
CA ASP A 136 20.95 32.84 -16.26
C ASP A 136 21.66 32.21 -17.47
N ASN A 137 21.06 31.20 -18.12
CA ASN A 137 21.67 30.52 -19.27
C ASN A 137 21.27 31.12 -20.63
N LEU A 138 20.26 32.00 -20.68
CA LEU A 138 19.81 32.64 -21.92
C LEU A 138 20.47 34.01 -22.14
N ALA A 139 20.80 34.69 -21.04
CA ALA A 139 21.34 36.05 -21.06
C ALA A 139 22.70 36.19 -21.80
N PRO A 140 23.67 35.25 -21.70
CA PRO A 140 24.93 35.37 -22.41
C PRO A 140 24.76 35.26 -23.93
N GLY A 141 23.91 34.32 -24.40
CA GLY A 141 23.71 34.08 -25.83
C GLY A 141 22.92 35.21 -26.51
N ILE A 142 21.86 35.72 -25.86
CA ILE A 142 21.05 36.81 -26.43
C ILE A 142 21.91 38.07 -26.64
N THR A 143 22.81 38.37 -25.70
CA THR A 143 23.70 39.53 -25.78
C THR A 143 24.66 39.42 -26.98
N GLU A 144 25.23 38.24 -27.20
CA GLU A 144 26.11 37.95 -28.35
C GLU A 144 25.36 38.09 -29.70
N TRP A 145 24.13 37.57 -29.80
CA TRP A 145 23.31 37.71 -31.02
C TRP A 145 22.89 39.16 -31.29
N VAL A 146 22.65 39.96 -30.25
CA VAL A 146 22.36 41.40 -30.37
C VAL A 146 23.57 42.18 -30.89
N GLU A 147 24.78 41.86 -30.42
CA GLU A 147 26.01 42.46 -30.93
C GLU A 147 26.25 42.11 -32.40
N ILE A 148 26.07 40.84 -32.79
CA ILE A 148 26.18 40.40 -34.19
C ILE A 148 25.17 41.13 -35.09
N LEU A 149 23.92 41.29 -34.63
CA LEU A 149 22.88 42.01 -35.34
C LEU A 149 23.24 43.48 -35.55
N MET A 150 23.70 44.16 -34.48
CA MET A 150 24.07 45.57 -34.52
C MET A 150 25.27 45.80 -35.45
N ASN A 151 26.27 44.93 -35.40
CA ASN A 151 27.46 45.00 -36.25
C ASN A 151 27.11 44.80 -37.73
N GLU A 152 26.25 43.84 -38.07
CA GLU A 152 25.81 43.61 -39.46
C GLU A 152 24.90 44.72 -39.99
N MET A 153 24.08 45.32 -39.13
CA MET A 153 23.27 46.48 -39.50
C MET A 153 24.16 47.71 -39.77
N MET A 154 25.16 47.98 -38.93
CA MET A 154 26.11 49.08 -39.15
C MET A 154 26.97 48.88 -40.41
N ALA A 155 27.31 47.64 -40.75
CA ALA A 155 28.05 47.32 -41.97
C ALA A 155 27.23 47.54 -43.28
N SER A 156 25.92 47.66 -43.19
CA SER A 156 24.99 47.76 -44.33
C SER A 156 24.47 49.18 -44.59
N ALA A 157 25.11 50.20 -44.02
CA ALA A 157 24.62 51.58 -43.91
C ALA A 157 24.28 52.31 -45.24
N SER A 158 24.61 51.74 -46.41
CA SER A 158 24.43 52.37 -47.72
C SER A 158 23.18 51.90 -48.48
N ASN A 159 22.56 50.77 -48.10
CA ASN A 159 21.35 50.25 -48.76
C ASN A 159 20.38 49.64 -47.74
N PRO A 160 19.15 50.20 -47.58
CA PRO A 160 18.17 49.68 -46.63
C PRO A 160 17.69 48.26 -46.95
N ASP A 161 17.70 47.84 -48.21
CA ASP A 161 17.30 46.48 -48.62
C ASP A 161 18.35 45.44 -48.23
N GLU A 162 19.63 45.81 -48.34
CA GLU A 162 20.76 44.98 -47.92
C GLU A 162 20.77 44.78 -46.40
N ALA A 163 20.54 45.85 -45.63
CA ALA A 163 20.42 45.75 -44.17
C ALA A 163 19.28 44.81 -43.74
N LYS A 164 18.12 44.89 -44.40
CA LYS A 164 16.99 43.98 -44.15
C LYS A 164 17.31 42.52 -44.45
N ALA A 165 17.96 42.26 -45.59
CA ALA A 165 18.35 40.90 -45.96
C ALA A 165 19.34 40.30 -44.95
N ARG A 166 20.29 41.09 -44.43
CA ARG A 166 21.25 40.64 -43.42
C ARG A 166 20.62 40.43 -42.04
N VAL A 167 19.78 41.35 -41.59
CA VAL A 167 19.01 41.21 -40.34
C VAL A 167 18.14 39.96 -40.38
N SER A 168 17.44 39.73 -41.49
CA SER A 168 16.62 38.53 -41.69
C SER A 168 17.45 37.24 -41.55
N ARG A 169 18.64 37.20 -42.16
CA ARG A 169 19.55 36.05 -42.06
C ARG A 169 20.05 35.80 -40.64
N VAL A 170 20.42 36.85 -39.90
CA VAL A 170 20.89 36.75 -38.51
C VAL A 170 19.76 36.24 -37.59
N LEU A 171 18.54 36.76 -37.75
CA LEU A 171 17.37 36.30 -36.99
C LEU A 171 16.98 34.86 -37.32
N GLU A 172 17.08 34.46 -38.59
CA GLU A 172 16.84 33.07 -39.00
C GLU A 172 17.88 32.11 -38.40
N ALA A 173 19.16 32.50 -38.40
CA ALA A 173 20.24 31.73 -37.78
C ALA A 173 20.04 31.60 -36.25
N PHE A 174 19.66 32.70 -35.59
CA PHE A 174 19.31 32.70 -34.17
C PHE A 174 18.14 31.76 -33.89
N HIS A 175 17.06 31.85 -34.65
CA HIS A 175 15.88 31.01 -34.47
C HIS A 175 16.22 29.52 -34.64
N LYS A 176 17.00 29.16 -35.66
CA LYS A 176 17.49 27.79 -35.87
C LYS A 176 18.38 27.31 -34.71
N SER A 177 19.29 28.16 -34.24
CA SER A 177 20.16 27.86 -33.10
C SER A 177 19.35 27.67 -31.81
N SER A 178 18.38 28.55 -31.55
CA SER A 178 17.50 28.50 -30.39
C SER A 178 16.63 27.23 -30.38
N ILE A 179 15.96 26.92 -31.50
CA ILE A 179 15.17 25.68 -31.62
C ILE A 179 16.06 24.45 -31.44
N SER A 180 17.24 24.42 -32.06
CA SER A 180 18.16 23.30 -31.93
C SER A 180 18.62 23.12 -30.47
N GLY A 181 18.97 24.21 -29.79
CA GLY A 181 19.35 24.18 -28.37
C GLY A 181 18.24 23.63 -27.49
N ILE A 182 17.04 24.22 -27.58
CA ILE A 182 15.85 23.78 -26.83
C ILE A 182 15.55 22.29 -27.11
N HIS A 183 15.59 21.87 -28.37
CA HIS A 183 15.33 20.48 -28.74
C HIS A 183 16.37 19.53 -28.15
N THR A 184 17.67 19.85 -28.26
CA THR A 184 18.75 19.02 -27.72
C THR A 184 18.67 18.91 -26.20
N GLU A 185 18.41 20.02 -25.50
CA GLU A 185 18.21 20.02 -24.05
C GLU A 185 16.99 19.22 -23.64
N ALA A 186 15.87 19.35 -24.35
CA ALA A 186 14.66 18.59 -24.08
C ALA A 186 14.89 17.07 -24.24
N VAL A 187 15.57 16.66 -25.32
CA VAL A 187 15.94 15.26 -25.55
C VAL A 187 16.89 14.76 -24.46
N GLN A 188 17.89 15.55 -24.07
CA GLN A 188 18.84 15.18 -23.02
C GLN A 188 18.16 15.02 -21.64
N ARG A 189 17.26 15.95 -21.28
CA ARG A 189 16.47 15.85 -20.04
C ARG A 189 15.60 14.62 -20.04
N PHE A 190 14.85 14.38 -21.13
CA PHE A 190 14.02 13.20 -21.27
C PHE A 190 14.84 11.90 -21.18
N GLN A 191 16.00 11.84 -21.83
CA GLN A 191 16.88 10.67 -21.77
C GLN A 191 17.40 10.41 -20.35
N LYS A 192 17.79 11.47 -19.62
CA LYS A 192 18.23 11.36 -18.23
C LYS A 192 17.11 10.85 -17.32
N GLU A 193 15.91 11.39 -17.47
CA GLU A 193 14.73 10.94 -16.72
C GLU A 193 14.38 9.48 -17.06
N PHE A 194 14.38 9.11 -18.34
CA PHE A 194 14.11 7.74 -18.79
C PHE A 194 15.08 6.73 -18.16
N LEU A 195 16.38 7.06 -18.13
CA LEU A 195 17.38 6.21 -17.49
C LEU A 195 17.15 6.10 -15.98
N SER A 196 16.81 7.21 -15.31
CA SER A 196 16.49 7.19 -13.88
C SER A 196 15.26 6.35 -13.57
N TYR A 197 14.18 6.48 -14.35
CA TYR A 197 12.99 5.66 -14.21
C TYR A 197 13.28 4.17 -14.46
N LYS A 198 14.11 3.86 -15.46
CA LYS A 198 14.54 2.48 -15.73
C LYS A 198 15.29 1.88 -14.54
N GLU A 199 16.21 2.64 -13.94
CA GLU A 199 16.96 2.18 -12.76
C GLU A 199 16.03 1.93 -11.55
N GLN A 200 15.10 2.85 -11.27
CA GLN A 200 14.11 2.67 -10.21
C GLN A 200 13.22 1.45 -10.47
N PHE A 201 12.78 1.25 -11.71
CA PHE A 201 11.96 0.09 -12.09
C PHE A 201 12.72 -1.23 -11.87
N GLU A 202 13.99 -1.30 -12.27
CA GLU A 202 14.83 -2.47 -12.02
C GLU A 202 15.07 -2.72 -10.51
N ALA A 203 15.24 -1.66 -9.71
CA ALA A 203 15.36 -1.77 -8.26
C ALA A 203 14.09 -2.38 -7.63
N VAL A 204 12.91 -1.87 -8.01
CA VAL A 204 11.62 -2.38 -7.53
C VAL A 204 11.40 -3.86 -7.93
N ILE A 205 11.80 -4.27 -9.13
CA ILE A 205 11.73 -5.69 -9.54
C ILE A 205 12.61 -6.58 -8.64
N LYS A 206 13.81 -6.12 -8.31
CA LYS A 206 14.73 -6.85 -7.41
C LYS A 206 14.11 -6.97 -6.02
N GLU A 207 13.58 -5.89 -5.47
CA GLU A 207 12.89 -5.88 -4.18
C GLU A 207 11.66 -6.79 -4.18
N ASN A 208 10.83 -6.75 -5.23
CA ASN A 208 9.67 -7.63 -5.38
C ASN A 208 10.08 -9.11 -5.37
N THR A 209 11.21 -9.44 -5.98
CA THR A 209 11.76 -10.80 -5.98
C THR A 209 12.23 -11.22 -4.59
N ILE A 210 12.88 -10.32 -3.84
CA ILE A 210 13.29 -10.56 -2.45
C ILE A 210 12.07 -10.78 -1.56
N LEU A 211 11.04 -9.93 -1.70
CA LEU A 211 9.79 -10.04 -0.95
C LEU A 211 9.07 -11.36 -1.25
N LYS A 212 8.97 -11.77 -2.52
CA LYS A 212 8.40 -13.08 -2.90
C LYS A 212 9.13 -14.25 -2.22
N LYS A 213 10.47 -14.21 -2.19
CA LYS A 213 11.29 -15.22 -1.49
C LYS A 213 11.04 -15.19 0.01
N ALA A 214 10.99 -14.02 0.63
CA ALA A 214 10.72 -13.86 2.06
C ALA A 214 9.35 -14.42 2.44
N VAL A 215 8.31 -14.13 1.65
CA VAL A 215 6.96 -14.65 1.87
C VAL A 215 6.90 -16.16 1.73
N ALA A 216 7.59 -16.74 0.73
CA ALA A 216 7.66 -18.20 0.58
C ALA A 216 8.33 -18.87 1.80
N ILE A 217 9.44 -18.31 2.29
CA ILE A 217 10.12 -18.79 3.50
C ILE A 217 9.20 -18.67 4.72
N GLN A 218 8.52 -17.54 4.87
CA GLN A 218 7.60 -17.30 5.98
C GLN A 218 6.44 -18.31 5.98
N HIS A 219 5.89 -18.60 4.80
CA HIS A 219 4.83 -19.59 4.65
C HIS A 219 5.29 -21.00 5.06
N VAL A 220 6.49 -21.42 4.64
CA VAL A 220 7.06 -22.71 5.06
C VAL A 220 7.25 -22.79 6.57
N ARG A 221 7.84 -21.74 7.18
CA ARG A 221 8.04 -21.68 8.63
C ARG A 221 6.73 -21.71 9.41
N GLN A 222 5.70 -21.02 8.91
CA GLN A 222 4.38 -21.03 9.52
C GLN A 222 3.78 -22.43 9.48
N LYS A 223 3.86 -23.11 8.32
CA LYS A 223 3.38 -24.47 8.17
C LYS A 223 4.08 -25.45 9.13
N GLU A 224 5.41 -25.41 9.22
CA GLU A 224 6.18 -26.24 10.17
C GLU A 224 5.81 -25.96 11.63
N HIS A 225 5.53 -24.70 11.96
CA HIS A 225 5.07 -24.33 13.30
C HIS A 225 3.68 -24.89 13.61
N ASP A 226 2.77 -24.85 12.65
CA ASP A 226 1.42 -25.39 12.80
C ASP A 226 1.44 -26.92 12.90
N GLU A 227 2.27 -27.60 12.12
CA GLU A 227 2.51 -29.05 12.21
C GLU A 227 3.06 -29.43 13.59
N ARG A 228 4.13 -28.75 14.07
CA ARG A 228 4.67 -28.98 15.41
C ARG A 228 3.65 -28.71 16.52
N ASN A 229 2.76 -27.74 16.35
CA ASN A 229 1.69 -27.49 17.32
C ASN A 229 0.68 -28.64 17.36
N GLN A 230 0.34 -29.24 16.22
CA GLN A 230 -0.52 -30.41 16.17
C GLN A 230 0.13 -31.60 16.88
N GLU A 231 1.40 -31.90 16.58
CA GLU A 231 2.16 -32.95 17.28
C GLU A 231 2.21 -32.72 18.79
N LEU A 232 2.46 -31.47 19.20
CA LEU A 232 2.49 -31.08 20.62
C LEU A 232 1.14 -31.28 21.30
N GLN A 233 0.02 -31.02 20.60
CA GLN A 233 -1.32 -31.31 21.11
C GLN A 233 -1.56 -32.82 21.25
N GLN A 234 -1.14 -33.62 20.27
CA GLN A 234 -1.24 -35.08 20.33
C GLN A 234 -0.43 -35.65 21.50
N LEU A 235 0.82 -35.19 21.69
CA LEU A 235 1.66 -35.60 22.82
C LEU A 235 1.07 -35.21 24.16
N LYS A 236 0.45 -34.03 24.28
CA LYS A 236 -0.27 -33.62 25.50
C LYS A 236 -1.43 -34.57 25.81
N GLN A 237 -2.22 -34.96 24.81
CA GLN A 237 -3.31 -35.91 24.99
C GLN A 237 -2.78 -37.27 25.45
N LEU A 238 -1.73 -37.78 24.82
CA LEU A 238 -1.10 -39.04 25.19
C LEU A 238 -0.54 -39.01 26.62
N ALA A 239 0.10 -37.90 27.01
CA ALA A 239 0.60 -37.71 28.37
C ALA A 239 -0.54 -37.71 29.40
N LEU A 240 -1.68 -37.10 29.09
CA LEU A 240 -2.87 -37.15 29.94
C LEU A 240 -3.42 -38.58 30.06
N GLN A 241 -3.48 -39.33 28.96
CA GLN A 241 -3.92 -40.73 28.97
C GLN A 241 -3.00 -41.60 29.86
N TYR A 242 -1.68 -41.49 29.73
CA TYR A 242 -0.77 -42.25 30.59
C TYR A 242 -0.88 -41.87 32.06
N ARG A 243 -1.05 -40.58 32.36
CA ARG A 243 -1.28 -40.12 33.73
C ARG A 243 -2.54 -40.74 34.34
N GLU A 244 -3.61 -40.87 33.56
CA GLU A 244 -4.85 -41.51 34.00
C GLU A 244 -4.70 -43.02 34.18
N GLN A 245 -3.96 -43.69 33.28
CA GLN A 245 -3.65 -45.12 33.44
C GLN A 245 -2.85 -45.38 34.71
N ILE A 246 -1.84 -44.57 35.01
CA ILE A 246 -1.04 -44.68 36.25
C ILE A 246 -1.95 -44.52 37.46
N ARG A 247 -2.79 -43.48 37.50
CA ARG A 247 -3.75 -43.26 38.58
C ARG A 247 -4.70 -44.45 38.77
N GLY A 248 -5.17 -45.06 37.69
CA GLY A 248 -6.02 -46.26 37.74
C GLY A 248 -5.29 -47.46 38.33
N LEU A 249 -4.05 -47.71 37.92
CA LEU A 249 -3.21 -48.78 38.45
C LEU A 249 -2.89 -48.58 39.94
N GLU A 250 -2.62 -47.35 40.37
CA GLU A 250 -2.39 -47.00 41.77
C GLU A 250 -3.63 -47.33 42.63
N ILE A 251 -4.83 -46.93 42.17
CA ILE A 251 -6.09 -47.22 42.87
C ILE A 251 -6.34 -48.74 42.93
N ASN A 252 -6.13 -49.47 41.83
CA ASN A 252 -6.31 -50.92 41.80
C ASN A 252 -5.32 -51.64 42.74
N ASN A 253 -4.06 -51.22 42.74
CA ASN A 253 -3.03 -51.78 43.61
C ASN A 253 -3.36 -51.55 45.09
N TYR A 254 -3.85 -50.35 45.43
CA TYR A 254 -4.33 -50.04 46.77
C TYR A 254 -5.51 -50.93 47.18
N ALA A 255 -6.53 -51.06 46.32
CA ALA A 255 -7.70 -51.91 46.58
C ALA A 255 -7.30 -53.38 46.81
N LEU A 256 -6.42 -53.93 45.97
CA LEU A 256 -5.88 -55.28 46.12
C LEU A 256 -5.11 -55.44 47.43
N SER A 257 -4.25 -54.48 47.76
CA SER A 257 -3.48 -54.49 49.02
C SER A 257 -4.39 -54.46 50.25
N MET A 258 -5.48 -53.70 50.20
CA MET A 258 -6.49 -53.66 51.26
C MET A 258 -7.24 -54.99 51.39
N HIS A 259 -7.69 -55.59 50.28
CA HIS A 259 -8.36 -56.90 50.29
C HIS A 259 -7.45 -58.03 50.79
N LEU A 260 -6.17 -58.03 50.40
CA LEU A 260 -5.19 -59.00 50.89
C LEU A 260 -5.01 -58.91 52.40
N ARG A 261 -4.90 -57.70 52.95
CA ARG A 261 -4.82 -57.49 54.40
C ARG A 261 -6.06 -57.98 55.13
N GLN A 262 -7.24 -57.72 54.58
CA GLN A 262 -8.51 -58.17 55.16
C GLN A 262 -8.62 -59.71 55.14
N ALA A 263 -8.22 -60.36 54.06
CA ALA A 263 -8.19 -61.83 53.96
C ALA A 263 -7.24 -62.46 54.98
N GLN A 264 -6.04 -61.86 55.18
CA GLN A 264 -5.08 -62.32 56.19
C GLN A 264 -5.59 -62.15 57.63
N GLN A 265 -6.36 -61.09 57.90
CA GLN A 265 -6.96 -60.85 59.22
C GLN A 265 -8.19 -61.74 59.49
N GLY A 266 -8.94 -62.11 58.44
CA GLY A 266 -10.08 -63.03 58.54
C GLY A 266 -9.68 -64.51 58.56
N SER A 267 -8.49 -64.87 58.06
CA SER A 267 -7.91 -66.21 58.19
C SER A 267 -7.21 -66.36 59.54
N SER A 268 -7.97 -66.62 60.60
CA SER A 268 -7.43 -67.27 61.80
C SER A 268 -7.12 -68.73 61.43
N ILE A 269 -6.04 -68.98 60.71
CA ILE A 269 -5.43 -70.31 60.66
C ILE A 269 -4.38 -70.30 61.78
N PRO A 270 -4.61 -71.01 62.90
CA PRO A 270 -3.61 -71.15 63.94
C PRO A 270 -2.34 -71.73 63.32
N GLY A 271 -1.24 -71.01 63.46
CA GLY A 271 0.07 -71.52 63.11
C GLY A 271 0.35 -72.79 63.90
N HIS A 272 0.18 -73.95 63.28
CA HIS A 272 0.80 -75.16 63.77
C HIS A 272 1.18 -76.07 62.61
N PHE A 273 2.27 -75.72 61.93
CA PHE A 273 3.10 -76.75 61.35
C PHE A 273 3.82 -77.43 62.52
N HIS A 274 3.43 -78.68 62.82
CA HIS A 274 4.27 -79.57 63.61
C HIS A 274 5.53 -79.84 62.78
N ARG A 275 6.64 -79.24 63.19
CA ARG A 275 7.98 -79.76 62.92
C ARG A 275 8.11 -81.01 63.79
N ASP A 276 8.71 -82.06 63.23
CA ASP A 276 9.03 -83.34 63.87
C ASP A 276 8.01 -84.45 63.54
N ILE A 277 8.11 -84.94 62.30
CA ILE A 277 7.96 -86.37 62.03
C ILE A 277 9.32 -86.85 61.54
N LEU A 278 9.77 -87.90 62.24
CA LEU A 278 11.04 -88.64 62.20
C LEU A 278 11.55 -88.99 60.80
#